data_AF-A0A811PQI6-F1
#
_entry.id   AF-A0A811PQI6-F1
#
_cell.length_a   1.000
_cell.length_b   1.000
_cell.length_c   1.000
_cell.angle_alpha   90.00
_cell.angle_beta   90.00
_cell.angle_gamma   90.00
#
_symmetry.space_group_name_H-M   'P 1'
#
loop_
_entity.id
_entity.type
_entity.pdbx_description
1 polymer ?
#
loop_
_entity_poly.entity_id
_entity_poly.type
_entity_poly.pdbx_seq_one_letter_code
_entity_poly.pdbx_strand_id
1 'polypeptide(L)'
;MHERHPKTLACNLPALAEFGYLKDFPDLLYRLIHGADTRKLYMAKAETQKIRRKVAEVRAARLAGKKRTHGQTVERSSESGAVVPAAAAPMETEEAAVEKKPEATDVAAPKEIPMTKEVRKAAMLAVQSLETYYGNGAYRFLLDCVAQFFADLLASDLEQLAPGGRKTKIGLAAKWCPTPGSSFDRTTLLCEAMARRLFPRDSSPDYSDLSEEHYAYQVLHRLRREVLVPLRKVLELP
;
A
#
# COMPACT_ATOMS: atom_id res chain seq x y z
N MET A 1 -16.70 -21.89 -11.24
CA MET A 1 -16.49 -22.75 -10.04
C MET A 1 -16.88 -21.98 -8.78
N HIS A 2 -16.25 -20.84 -8.46
CA HIS A 2 -16.61 -20.02 -7.29
C HIS A 2 -18.05 -19.46 -7.32
N GLU A 3 -18.60 -19.10 -8.48
CA GLU A 3 -19.97 -18.55 -8.60
C GLU A 3 -21.06 -19.58 -8.32
N ARG A 4 -20.79 -20.87 -8.59
CA ARG A 4 -21.78 -21.95 -8.51
C ARG A 4 -21.53 -22.90 -7.34
N HIS A 5 -20.28 -22.99 -6.88
CA HIS A 5 -19.84 -23.95 -5.86
C HIS A 5 -18.81 -23.34 -4.88
N PRO A 6 -19.13 -22.23 -4.19
CA PRO A 6 -18.22 -21.59 -3.24
C PRO A 6 -17.86 -22.51 -2.05
N LYS A 7 -18.82 -23.34 -1.62
CA LYS A 7 -18.61 -24.35 -0.57
C LYS A 7 -17.61 -25.42 -0.98
N THR A 8 -17.75 -25.97 -2.19
CA THR A 8 -16.82 -26.97 -2.71
C THR A 8 -15.41 -26.39 -2.81
N LEU A 9 -15.26 -25.16 -3.30
CA LEU A 9 -13.96 -24.48 -3.32
C LEU A 9 -13.35 -24.34 -1.92
N ALA A 10 -14.14 -23.87 -0.95
CA ALA A 10 -13.70 -23.69 0.42
C ALA A 10 -13.25 -25.01 1.08
N CYS A 11 -14.01 -26.09 0.89
CA CYS A 11 -13.65 -27.41 1.42
C CYS A 11 -12.35 -27.98 0.81
N ASN A 12 -11.98 -27.54 -0.40
CA ASN A 12 -10.77 -28.00 -1.08
C ASN A 12 -9.54 -27.11 -0.81
N LEU A 13 -9.65 -26.06 0.02
CA LEU A 13 -8.52 -25.18 0.34
C LEU A 13 -7.29 -25.95 0.86
N PRO A 14 -7.41 -26.91 1.80
CA PRO A 14 -6.24 -27.67 2.28
C PRO A 14 -5.57 -28.46 1.16
N ALA A 15 -6.34 -29.21 0.37
CA ALA A 15 -5.82 -29.98 -0.76
C ALA A 15 -5.12 -29.08 -1.79
N LEU A 16 -5.72 -27.94 -2.14
CA LEU A 16 -5.10 -26.98 -3.06
C LEU A 16 -3.79 -26.40 -2.51
N ALA A 17 -3.72 -26.16 -1.21
CA ALA A 17 -2.51 -25.66 -0.56
C ALA A 17 -1.37 -26.69 -0.61
N GLU A 18 -1.67 -27.98 -0.41
CA GLU A 18 -0.70 -29.08 -0.53
C GLU A 18 -0.07 -29.15 -1.93
N PHE A 19 -0.85 -28.87 -2.98
CA PHE A 19 -0.34 -28.78 -4.36
C PHE A 19 0.39 -27.46 -4.69
N GLY A 20 0.59 -26.57 -3.71
CA GLY A 20 1.34 -25.31 -3.90
C GLY A 20 0.51 -24.14 -4.45
N TYR A 21 -0.81 -24.22 -4.36
CA TYR A 21 -1.73 -23.14 -4.79
C TYR A 21 -2.06 -22.13 -3.68
N LEU A 22 -1.33 -22.12 -2.56
CA LEU A 22 -1.57 -21.18 -1.45
C LEU A 22 -1.53 -19.70 -1.90
N LYS A 23 -0.65 -19.37 -2.85
CA LYS A 23 -0.54 -18.04 -3.47
C LYS A 23 -1.78 -17.60 -4.25
N ASP A 24 -2.58 -18.57 -4.69
CA ASP A 24 -3.69 -18.32 -5.59
C ASP A 24 -4.96 -17.94 -4.82
N PHE A 25 -5.05 -18.18 -3.51
CA PHE A 25 -6.23 -17.80 -2.72
C PHE A 25 -6.40 -16.29 -2.57
N PRO A 26 -5.34 -15.51 -2.22
CA PRO A 26 -5.46 -14.06 -2.25
C PRO A 26 -5.87 -13.58 -3.66
N ASP A 27 -5.17 -14.04 -4.71
CA ASP A 27 -5.43 -13.59 -6.09
C ASP A 27 -6.83 -13.95 -6.56
N LEU A 28 -7.37 -15.10 -6.12
CA LEU A 28 -8.74 -15.50 -6.35
C LEU A 28 -9.71 -14.51 -5.71
N LEU A 29 -9.53 -14.15 -4.44
CA LEU A 29 -10.36 -13.15 -3.77
C LEU A 29 -10.32 -11.81 -4.50
N TYR A 30 -9.14 -11.37 -4.95
CA TYR A 30 -9.00 -10.13 -5.73
C TYR A 30 -9.74 -10.19 -7.07
N ARG A 31 -9.65 -11.33 -7.77
CA ARG A 31 -10.38 -11.59 -9.02
C ARG A 31 -11.90 -11.56 -8.85
N LEU A 32 -12.43 -11.95 -7.70
CA LEU A 32 -13.87 -11.89 -7.44
C LEU A 32 -14.41 -10.46 -7.34
N ILE A 33 -13.59 -9.53 -6.88
CA ILE A 33 -14.00 -8.12 -6.66
C ILE A 33 -13.88 -7.31 -7.96
N HIS A 34 -12.89 -7.63 -8.79
CA HIS A 34 -12.54 -6.80 -9.96
C HIS A 34 -12.73 -7.50 -11.31
N GLY A 35 -13.13 -8.78 -11.30
CA GLY A 35 -13.36 -9.58 -12.50
C GLY A 35 -12.15 -10.43 -12.95
N ALA A 36 -12.43 -11.38 -13.83
CA ALA A 36 -11.47 -12.38 -14.30
C ALA A 36 -10.28 -11.79 -15.09
N ASP A 37 -10.46 -10.63 -15.73
CA ASP A 37 -9.44 -9.99 -16.57
C ASP A 37 -8.44 -9.11 -15.80
N THR A 38 -8.57 -9.02 -14.47
CA THR A 38 -7.63 -8.29 -13.60
C THR A 38 -6.16 -8.61 -13.86
N ARG A 39 -5.81 -9.89 -14.06
CA ARG A 39 -4.44 -10.29 -14.37
C ARG A 39 -3.98 -9.72 -15.71
N LYS A 40 -4.82 -9.73 -16.75
CA LYS A 40 -4.51 -9.11 -18.04
C LYS A 40 -4.33 -7.60 -17.90
N LEU A 41 -5.22 -6.94 -17.15
CA LEU A 41 -5.15 -5.51 -16.86
C LEU A 41 -3.89 -5.15 -16.05
N TYR A 42 -3.50 -5.96 -15.09
CA TYR A 42 -2.28 -5.77 -14.30
C TYR A 42 -1.03 -5.92 -15.16
N MET A 43 -0.96 -6.97 -16.00
CA MET A 43 0.17 -7.18 -16.91
C MET A 43 0.28 -6.02 -17.93
N ALA A 44 -0.83 -5.56 -18.50
CA ALA A 44 -0.85 -4.41 -19.39
C ALA A 44 -0.40 -3.10 -18.69
N LYS A 45 -0.83 -2.88 -17.43
CA LYS A 45 -0.37 -1.75 -16.60
C LYS A 45 1.13 -1.83 -16.27
N ALA A 46 1.63 -3.01 -15.95
CA ALA A 46 3.05 -3.23 -15.67
C ALA A 46 3.91 -2.99 -16.91
N GLU A 47 3.44 -3.43 -18.09
CA GLU A 47 4.10 -3.21 -19.37
C GLU A 47 4.14 -1.72 -19.73
N THR A 48 3.01 -1.01 -19.62
CA THR A 48 2.97 0.45 -19.82
C THR A 48 3.85 1.20 -18.82
N GLN A 49 3.95 0.73 -17.57
CA GLN A 49 4.86 1.34 -16.59
C GLN A 49 6.34 1.07 -16.92
N LYS A 50 6.69 -0.12 -17.41
CA LYS A 50 8.06 -0.43 -17.90
C LYS A 50 8.42 0.50 -19.06
N ILE A 51 7.51 0.70 -20.01
CA ILE A 51 7.70 1.63 -21.13
C ILE A 51 7.90 3.05 -20.60
N ARG A 52 7.04 3.52 -19.67
CA ARG A 52 7.17 4.84 -19.05
C ARG A 52 8.50 5.04 -18.32
N ARG A 53 8.98 4.02 -17.59
CA ARG A 53 10.30 4.07 -16.92
C ARG A 53 11.43 4.22 -17.93
N LYS A 54 11.44 3.41 -19.00
CA LYS A 54 12.42 3.53 -20.08
C LYS A 54 12.39 4.91 -20.74
N VAL A 55 11.20 5.46 -21.01
CA VAL A 55 11.05 6.81 -21.57
C VAL A 55 11.59 7.88 -20.62
N ALA A 56 11.28 7.78 -19.32
CA ALA A 56 11.78 8.70 -18.31
C ALA A 56 13.30 8.64 -18.18
N GLU A 57 13.89 7.44 -18.24
CA GLU A 57 15.34 7.21 -18.21
C GLU A 57 16.03 7.82 -19.42
N VAL A 58 15.51 7.60 -20.63
CA VAL A 58 16.03 8.22 -21.86
C VAL A 58 15.92 9.75 -21.79
N ARG A 59 14.80 10.28 -21.28
CA ARG A 59 14.60 11.72 -21.12
C ARG A 59 15.59 12.31 -20.10
N ALA A 60 15.84 11.62 -18.99
CA ALA A 60 16.80 12.04 -17.98
C ALA A 60 18.24 12.03 -18.54
N ALA A 61 18.62 10.99 -19.29
CA ALA A 61 19.93 10.90 -19.95
C ALA A 61 20.15 12.04 -20.96
N ARG A 62 19.11 12.37 -21.76
CA ARG A 62 19.17 13.50 -22.72
C ARG A 62 19.33 14.86 -22.05
N LEU A 63 18.68 15.07 -20.91
CA LEU A 63 18.81 16.31 -20.11
C LEU A 63 20.20 16.41 -19.45
N ALA A 64 20.79 15.29 -19.01
CA ALA A 64 22.14 15.24 -18.46
C ALA A 64 23.22 15.50 -19.52
N GLY A 65 23.06 14.99 -20.74
CA GLY A 65 23.97 15.25 -21.87
C GLY A 65 24.03 16.73 -22.27
N LYS A 66 22.90 17.44 -22.16
CA LYS A 66 22.79 18.87 -22.53
C LYS A 66 23.48 19.83 -21.54
N LYS A 67 23.78 19.38 -20.31
CA LYS A 67 24.53 20.16 -19.31
C LYS A 67 26.05 20.06 -19.49
N ARG A 68 26.55 19.10 -20.27
CA ARG A 68 28.01 18.90 -20.48
C ARG A 68 28.57 19.72 -21.66
N THR A 69 27.72 20.39 -22.43
CA THR A 69 28.12 21.17 -23.62
C THR A 69 28.19 22.68 -23.40
N HIS A 70 28.04 23.19 -22.17
CA HIS A 70 28.10 24.63 -21.86
C HIS A 70 29.32 25.02 -20.98
N GLY A 71 30.38 24.22 -21.00
CA GLY A 71 31.57 24.42 -20.16
C GLY A 71 32.87 24.28 -20.95
N GLN A 72 32.97 24.89 -22.13
CA GLN A 72 34.27 25.11 -22.78
C GLN A 72 34.17 26.16 -23.90
N THR A 73 34.48 27.41 -23.58
CA THR A 73 35.22 28.34 -24.44
C THR A 73 35.66 29.54 -23.59
N VAL A 74 36.97 29.66 -23.39
CA VAL A 74 37.69 30.74 -22.73
C VAL A 74 38.56 31.44 -23.80
N GLU A 75 38.41 32.76 -23.88
CA GLU A 75 39.35 33.84 -24.26
C GLU A 75 39.93 34.08 -25.68
N ARG A 76 39.76 35.35 -26.13
CA ARG A 76 40.70 36.37 -26.69
C ARG A 76 39.95 37.26 -27.70
N SER A 77 40.12 38.58 -27.88
CA SER A 77 41.13 39.58 -27.48
C SER A 77 40.60 41.00 -27.78
N SER A 78 41.36 42.00 -27.34
CA SER A 78 41.16 43.45 -27.16
C SER A 78 41.14 44.39 -28.39
N GLU A 79 40.81 45.67 -28.08
CA GLU A 79 41.02 46.97 -28.77
C GLU A 79 39.85 47.51 -29.62
N SER A 80 39.53 48.81 -29.71
CA SER A 80 39.60 50.03 -28.87
C SER A 80 38.81 51.12 -29.64
N GLY A 81 38.20 52.12 -28.98
CA GLY A 81 37.63 53.30 -29.66
C GLY A 81 36.39 53.92 -28.98
N ALA A 82 36.54 55.16 -28.49
CA ALA A 82 35.63 55.90 -27.64
C ALA A 82 34.41 56.54 -28.35
N VAL A 83 33.35 56.85 -27.58
CA VAL A 83 32.65 58.16 -27.40
C VAL A 83 31.27 57.93 -26.74
N VAL A 84 30.96 58.72 -25.70
CA VAL A 84 29.77 58.76 -24.81
C VAL A 84 28.67 59.69 -25.39
N PRO A 85 27.47 59.93 -24.76
CA PRO A 85 26.69 59.21 -23.72
C PRO A 85 25.13 59.20 -24.00
N ALA A 86 24.32 58.90 -22.95
CA ALA A 86 22.90 59.25 -22.70
C ALA A 86 21.86 58.14 -23.00
N ALA A 87 20.84 57.84 -22.19
CA ALA A 87 20.34 58.36 -20.91
C ALA A 87 19.35 57.37 -20.26
N ALA A 88 19.09 57.58 -18.97
CA ALA A 88 17.86 57.29 -18.19
C ALA A 88 17.56 55.86 -17.70
N ALA A 89 17.89 55.63 -16.41
CA ALA A 89 17.07 54.87 -15.45
C ALA A 89 15.87 55.76 -14.98
N PRO A 90 14.83 55.27 -14.26
CA PRO A 90 14.92 54.65 -12.91
C PRO A 90 14.03 53.38 -12.74
N MET A 91 14.28 52.38 -11.88
CA MET A 91 14.37 52.34 -10.40
C MET A 91 13.06 52.81 -9.72
N GLU A 92 12.37 51.99 -8.91
CA GLU A 92 12.39 52.00 -7.42
C GLU A 92 11.27 51.00 -6.96
N THR A 93 11.57 49.90 -6.23
CA THR A 93 11.52 49.70 -4.73
C THR A 93 10.09 49.54 -4.16
N GLU A 94 9.73 48.32 -3.72
CA GLU A 94 9.63 47.84 -2.33
C GLU A 94 8.66 48.61 -1.40
N GLU A 95 7.70 47.90 -0.79
CA GLU A 95 7.38 48.13 0.62
C GLU A 95 6.63 46.95 1.26
N ALA A 96 7.14 46.53 2.41
CA ALA A 96 6.56 45.59 3.34
C ALA A 96 6.04 46.37 4.56
N ALA A 97 4.86 46.02 5.08
CA ALA A 97 4.42 46.49 6.39
C ALA A 97 3.61 45.40 7.13
N VAL A 98 4.00 45.19 8.39
CA VAL A 98 3.40 44.30 9.38
C VAL A 98 2.59 45.16 10.35
N GLU A 99 1.36 44.79 10.66
CA GLU A 99 0.64 45.27 11.84
C GLU A 99 -0.07 44.12 12.59
N LYS A 100 -0.12 44.23 13.91
CA LYS A 100 -0.59 43.22 14.87
C LYS A 100 -2.07 43.36 15.23
N LYS A 101 -2.67 42.19 15.49
CA LYS A 101 -3.95 41.77 16.11
C LYS A 101 -4.63 42.73 17.12
N PRO A 102 -5.98 42.61 17.29
CA PRO A 102 -6.50 42.07 18.56
C PRO A 102 -7.54 40.94 18.41
N GLU A 103 -7.78 40.24 19.52
CA GLU A 103 -8.55 39.00 19.67
C GLU A 103 -10.06 39.12 19.45
N ALA A 104 -10.65 38.06 18.87
CA ALA A 104 -11.97 37.58 19.23
C ALA A 104 -12.02 36.05 19.01
N THR A 105 -12.63 35.36 19.96
CA THR A 105 -12.86 33.92 20.05
C THR A 105 -13.66 33.39 18.86
N ASP A 106 -13.19 32.33 18.20
CA ASP A 106 -14.08 31.51 17.38
C ASP A 106 -13.67 30.04 17.38
N VAL A 107 -14.72 29.22 17.45
CA VAL A 107 -14.71 27.78 17.69
C VAL A 107 -13.98 27.08 16.55
N ALA A 108 -13.00 26.22 16.87
CA ALA A 108 -12.21 25.50 15.89
C ALA A 108 -13.10 24.58 15.04
N ALA A 109 -13.45 25.05 13.84
CA ALA A 109 -13.95 24.20 12.76
C ALA A 109 -12.92 23.07 12.50
N PRO A 110 -13.37 21.83 12.20
CA PRO A 110 -12.45 20.75 11.92
C PRO A 110 -11.62 21.15 10.69
N LYS A 111 -10.31 21.28 10.89
CA LYS A 111 -9.37 21.53 9.80
C LYS A 111 -9.49 20.36 8.83
N GLU A 112 -10.14 20.57 7.70
CA GLU A 112 -10.12 19.62 6.60
C GLU A 112 -8.67 19.44 6.17
N ILE A 113 -8.08 18.32 6.59
CA ILE A 113 -6.74 17.95 6.14
C ILE A 113 -6.86 17.75 4.63
N PRO A 114 -6.13 18.52 3.79
CA PRO A 114 -6.25 18.39 2.35
C PRO A 114 -5.85 16.97 1.94
N MET A 115 -6.85 16.13 1.64
CA MET A 115 -6.63 14.73 1.32
C MET A 115 -5.92 14.61 -0.02
N THR A 116 -4.76 13.95 -0.01
CA THR A 116 -4.00 13.63 -1.22
C THR A 116 -4.79 12.68 -2.12
N LYS A 117 -4.44 12.64 -3.41
CA LYS A 117 -5.06 11.71 -4.38
C LYS A 117 -4.98 10.25 -3.93
N GLU A 118 -3.93 9.89 -3.21
CA GLU A 118 -3.71 8.53 -2.69
C GLU A 118 -4.67 8.18 -1.56
N VAL A 119 -4.90 9.10 -0.63
CA VAL A 119 -5.85 8.91 0.48
C VAL A 119 -7.26 8.76 -0.07
N ARG A 120 -7.67 9.59 -1.05
CA ARG A 120 -8.98 9.47 -1.70
C ARG A 120 -9.18 8.11 -2.36
N LYS A 121 -8.17 7.64 -3.08
CA LYS A 121 -8.21 6.31 -3.72
C LYS A 121 -8.28 5.19 -2.69
N ALA A 122 -7.56 5.32 -1.58
CA ALA A 122 -7.61 4.36 -0.49
C ALA A 122 -9.00 4.28 0.14
N ALA A 123 -9.62 5.43 0.42
CA ALA A 123 -10.98 5.50 0.95
C ALA A 123 -12.00 4.87 -0.01
N MET A 124 -11.89 5.18 -1.31
CA MET A 124 -12.76 4.58 -2.34
C MET A 124 -12.67 3.05 -2.37
N LEU A 125 -11.45 2.50 -2.29
CA LEU A 125 -11.25 1.04 -2.25
C LEU A 125 -11.82 0.42 -0.97
N ALA A 126 -11.70 1.10 0.16
CA ALA A 126 -12.25 0.62 1.44
C ALA A 126 -13.79 0.61 1.44
N VAL A 127 -14.43 1.62 0.85
CA VAL A 127 -15.89 1.64 0.69
C VAL A 127 -16.34 0.50 -0.22
N GLN A 128 -15.69 0.35 -1.38
CA GLN A 128 -16.00 -0.70 -2.34
C GLN A 128 -15.81 -2.12 -1.74
N SER A 129 -14.78 -2.32 -0.91
CA SER A 129 -14.53 -3.62 -0.30
C SER A 129 -15.60 -3.99 0.71
N LEU A 130 -16.08 -3.04 1.52
CA LEU A 130 -17.21 -3.24 2.43
C LEU A 130 -18.51 -3.52 1.68
N GLU A 131 -18.81 -2.76 0.63
CA GLU A 131 -19.97 -3.00 -0.23
C GLU A 131 -19.93 -4.40 -0.84
N THR A 132 -18.76 -4.85 -1.30
CA THR A 132 -18.59 -6.19 -1.85
C THR A 132 -18.77 -7.26 -0.79
N TYR A 133 -18.21 -7.06 0.40
CA TYR A 133 -18.32 -7.99 1.52
C TYR A 133 -19.77 -8.18 1.99
N TYR A 134 -20.51 -7.09 2.18
CA TYR A 134 -21.91 -7.15 2.62
C TYR A 134 -22.89 -7.48 1.50
N GLY A 135 -22.59 -7.11 0.25
CA GLY A 135 -23.45 -7.35 -0.91
C GLY A 135 -23.33 -8.74 -1.52
N ASN A 136 -22.23 -9.46 -1.29
CA ASN A 136 -21.98 -10.77 -1.89
C ASN A 136 -21.70 -11.85 -0.83
N GLY A 137 -22.73 -12.63 -0.50
CA GLY A 137 -22.64 -13.72 0.47
C GLY A 137 -21.67 -14.84 0.08
N ALA A 138 -21.51 -15.13 -1.22
CA ALA A 138 -20.57 -16.15 -1.69
C ALA A 138 -19.11 -15.68 -1.54
N TYR A 139 -18.85 -14.41 -1.83
CA TYR A 139 -17.55 -13.78 -1.59
C TYR A 139 -17.22 -13.77 -0.10
N ARG A 140 -18.15 -13.30 0.75
CA ARG A 140 -17.97 -13.30 2.21
C ARG A 140 -17.62 -14.68 2.75
N PHE A 141 -18.40 -15.70 2.37
CA PHE A 141 -18.14 -17.08 2.77
C PHE A 141 -16.74 -17.56 2.35
N LEU A 142 -16.34 -17.30 1.11
CA LEU A 142 -15.01 -17.70 0.64
C LEU A 142 -13.90 -16.93 1.37
N LEU A 143 -14.05 -15.61 1.56
CA LEU A 143 -13.12 -14.78 2.32
C LEU A 143 -12.93 -15.34 3.73
N ASP A 144 -14.04 -15.68 4.40
CA ASP A 144 -14.01 -16.23 5.76
C ASP A 144 -13.29 -17.58 5.83
N CYS A 145 -13.52 -18.47 4.87
CA CYS A 145 -12.83 -19.75 4.79
C CYS A 145 -11.33 -19.58 4.49
N VAL A 146 -10.96 -18.70 3.56
CA VAL A 146 -9.56 -18.41 3.25
C VAL A 146 -8.87 -17.76 4.45
N ALA A 147 -9.52 -16.80 5.11
CA ALA A 147 -8.97 -16.14 6.29
C ALA A 147 -8.76 -17.11 7.45
N GLN A 148 -9.71 -18.03 7.69
CA GLN A 148 -9.54 -19.10 8.69
C GLN A 148 -8.36 -20.00 8.34
N PHE A 149 -8.31 -20.48 7.10
CA PHE A 149 -7.24 -21.37 6.65
C PHE A 149 -5.86 -20.72 6.80
N PHE A 150 -5.70 -19.44 6.42
CA PHE A 150 -4.45 -18.72 6.64
C PHE A 150 -4.15 -18.48 8.12
N ALA A 151 -5.15 -18.18 8.95
CA ALA A 151 -4.96 -18.02 10.38
C ALA A 151 -4.43 -19.31 11.03
N ASP A 152 -5.00 -20.47 10.69
CA ASP A 152 -4.56 -21.77 11.20
C ASP A 152 -3.11 -22.06 10.78
N LEU A 153 -2.76 -21.81 9.51
CA LEU A 153 -1.39 -21.98 9.03
C LEU A 153 -0.40 -21.05 9.75
N LEU A 154 -0.75 -19.76 9.92
CA LEU A 154 0.11 -18.80 10.60
C LEU A 154 0.27 -19.12 12.09
N ALA A 155 -0.78 -19.60 12.75
CA ALA A 155 -0.71 -20.07 14.14
C ALA A 155 0.25 -21.26 14.27
N SER A 156 0.12 -22.26 13.39
CA SER A 156 1.04 -23.39 13.35
C SER A 156 2.48 -22.96 13.06
N ASP A 157 2.69 -21.99 12.15
CA ASP A 157 4.01 -21.45 11.84
C ASP A 157 4.63 -20.73 13.05
N LEU A 158 3.83 -20.01 13.83
CA LEU A 158 4.26 -19.37 15.08
C LEU A 158 4.67 -20.38 16.15
N GLU A 159 3.93 -21.49 16.28
CA GLU A 159 4.32 -22.59 17.17
C GLU A 159 5.66 -23.21 16.77
N GLN A 160 5.91 -23.38 15.46
CA GLN A 160 7.21 -23.86 14.97
C GLN A 160 8.35 -22.82 15.14
N LEU A 161 8.00 -21.54 15.25
CA LEU A 161 8.96 -20.46 15.51
C LEU A 161 9.33 -20.34 17.01
N ALA A 162 8.43 -20.74 17.91
CA ALA A 162 8.63 -20.66 19.36
C ALA A 162 9.83 -21.50 19.85
N PRO A 163 10.37 -21.24 21.06
CA PRO A 163 11.45 -22.03 21.63
C PRO A 163 11.09 -23.53 21.68
N GLY A 164 11.90 -24.37 21.04
CA GLY A 164 11.64 -25.81 20.90
C GLY A 164 10.94 -26.22 19.60
N GLY A 165 10.48 -25.26 18.80
CA GLY A 165 9.91 -25.49 17.47
C GLY A 165 10.96 -25.81 16.40
N ARG A 166 10.52 -26.39 15.28
CA ARG A 166 11.38 -26.73 14.14
C ARG A 166 11.22 -25.71 13.02
N LYS A 167 12.19 -24.81 12.88
CA LYS A 167 12.19 -23.77 11.81
C LYS A 167 12.05 -24.35 10.39
N THR A 168 12.54 -25.56 10.15
CA THR A 168 12.40 -26.26 8.85
C THR A 168 10.96 -26.67 8.52
N LYS A 169 10.06 -26.65 9.51
CA LYS A 169 8.64 -26.94 9.35
C LYS A 169 7.76 -25.70 9.18
N ILE A 170 8.35 -24.50 9.25
CA ILE A 170 7.61 -23.26 8.99
C ILE A 170 7.20 -23.27 7.52
N GLY A 171 5.89 -23.13 7.29
CA GLY A 171 5.28 -23.08 5.98
C GLY A 171 5.53 -21.76 5.25
N LEU A 172 4.88 -21.63 4.08
CA LEU A 172 4.96 -20.44 3.24
C LEU A 172 3.76 -19.49 3.43
N ALA A 173 2.96 -19.65 4.49
CA ALA A 173 1.76 -18.84 4.68
C ALA A 173 2.09 -17.35 4.81
N ALA A 174 3.10 -17.01 5.62
CA ALA A 174 3.55 -15.63 5.78
C ALA A 174 4.11 -14.99 4.48
N LYS A 175 4.59 -15.82 3.54
CA LYS A 175 5.05 -15.38 2.21
C LYS A 175 3.90 -14.89 1.35
N TRP A 176 2.78 -15.62 1.37
CA TRP A 176 1.64 -15.38 0.50
C TRP A 176 0.55 -14.52 1.15
N CYS A 177 0.59 -14.35 2.47
CA CYS A 177 -0.25 -13.40 3.18
C CYS A 177 0.05 -11.97 2.70
N PRO A 178 -0.97 -11.15 2.35
CA PRO A 178 -0.76 -9.73 2.06
C PRO A 178 -0.23 -8.98 3.28
N THR A 179 0.38 -7.83 3.05
CA THR A 179 0.78 -6.92 4.13
C THR A 179 -0.40 -6.03 4.51
N PRO A 180 -0.70 -5.87 5.81
CA PRO A 180 -1.75 -4.97 6.29
C PRO A 180 -1.64 -3.57 5.69
N GLY A 181 -2.76 -3.04 5.19
CA GLY A 181 -2.84 -1.72 4.60
C GLY A 181 -2.29 -1.59 3.17
N SER A 182 -1.82 -2.68 2.57
CA SER A 182 -1.50 -2.72 1.13
C SER A 182 -2.75 -2.46 0.29
N SER A 183 -2.58 -2.03 -0.97
CA SER A 183 -3.74 -1.83 -1.87
C SER A 183 -4.57 -3.10 -2.04
N PHE A 184 -3.89 -4.26 -1.99
CA PHE A 184 -4.53 -5.56 -2.06
C PHE A 184 -5.43 -5.79 -0.84
N ASP A 185 -4.87 -5.62 0.35
CA ASP A 185 -5.59 -5.79 1.61
C ASP A 185 -6.77 -4.82 1.76
N ARG A 186 -6.59 -3.54 1.38
CA ARG A 186 -7.68 -2.55 1.38
C ARG A 186 -8.85 -2.95 0.49
N THR A 187 -8.57 -3.73 -0.55
CA THR A 187 -9.60 -4.19 -1.49
C THR A 187 -10.26 -5.47 -1.00
N THR A 188 -9.54 -6.40 -0.36
CA THR A 188 -10.07 -7.72 0.00
C THR A 188 -10.45 -7.89 1.47
N LEU A 189 -10.01 -7.01 2.37
CA LEU A 189 -10.17 -7.11 3.83
C LEU A 189 -9.53 -8.38 4.43
N LEU A 190 -8.64 -9.05 3.70
CA LEU A 190 -8.10 -10.35 4.10
C LEU A 190 -7.24 -10.27 5.36
N CYS A 191 -6.39 -9.24 5.53
CA CYS A 191 -5.57 -9.13 6.73
C CYS A 191 -6.42 -8.87 7.96
N GLU A 192 -7.48 -8.05 7.84
CA GLU A 192 -8.37 -7.80 8.96
C GLU A 192 -9.11 -9.08 9.36
N ALA A 193 -9.65 -9.81 8.39
CA ALA A 193 -10.32 -11.08 8.61
C ALA A 193 -9.40 -12.12 9.28
N MET A 194 -8.12 -12.18 8.89
CA MET A 194 -7.12 -13.05 9.52
C MET A 194 -6.73 -12.56 10.92
N ALA A 195 -6.53 -11.25 11.09
CA ALA A 195 -6.12 -10.65 12.36
C ALA A 195 -7.18 -10.85 13.44
N ARG A 196 -8.47 -10.65 13.12
CA ARG A 196 -9.59 -10.89 14.04
C ARG A 196 -9.68 -12.36 14.50
N ARG A 197 -9.22 -13.31 13.68
CA ARG A 197 -9.20 -14.75 14.01
C ARG A 197 -8.01 -15.14 14.88
N LEU A 198 -6.84 -14.57 14.61
CA LEU A 198 -5.63 -14.77 15.42
C LEU A 198 -5.69 -14.03 16.76
N PHE A 199 -6.41 -12.91 16.81
CA PHE A 199 -6.56 -12.07 18.00
C PHE A 199 -8.04 -11.77 18.25
N PRO A 200 -8.86 -12.77 18.66
CA PRO A 200 -10.27 -12.55 18.97
C PRO A 200 -10.46 -11.50 20.05
N ARG A 201 -11.60 -10.80 20.04
CA ARG A 201 -11.91 -9.74 21.01
C ARG A 201 -11.89 -10.25 22.46
N ASP A 202 -12.23 -11.52 22.66
CA ASP A 202 -12.26 -12.15 23.98
C ASP A 202 -10.88 -12.64 24.47
N SER A 203 -9.84 -12.54 23.65
CA SER A 203 -8.50 -13.06 23.97
C SER A 203 -7.68 -12.19 24.92
N SER A 204 -8.02 -10.90 25.06
CA SER A 204 -7.32 -9.95 25.93
C SER A 204 -8.30 -8.94 26.51
N PRO A 205 -8.17 -8.57 27.81
CA PRO A 205 -8.96 -7.49 28.39
C PRO A 205 -8.71 -6.14 27.68
N ASP A 206 -7.56 -5.96 27.02
CA ASP A 206 -7.23 -4.72 26.30
C ASP A 206 -8.19 -4.41 25.13
N TYR A 207 -8.97 -5.41 24.68
CA TYR A 207 -9.89 -5.28 23.55
C TYR A 207 -11.33 -4.98 23.94
N SER A 208 -11.74 -5.23 25.19
CA SER A 208 -13.14 -5.17 25.60
C SER A 208 -13.74 -3.78 25.42
N ASP A 209 -12.94 -2.75 25.68
CA ASP A 209 -13.40 -1.36 25.78
C ASP A 209 -13.10 -0.55 24.51
N LEU A 210 -12.48 -1.18 23.50
CA LEU A 210 -12.12 -0.50 22.26
C LEU A 210 -13.31 -0.43 21.30
N SER A 211 -13.46 0.73 20.64
CA SER A 211 -14.28 0.84 19.44
C SER A 211 -13.83 -0.14 18.35
N GLU A 212 -14.75 -0.53 17.46
CA GLU A 212 -14.44 -1.46 16.35
C GLU A 212 -13.25 -1.00 15.49
N GLU A 213 -13.13 0.31 15.24
CA GLU A 213 -12.03 0.88 14.45
C GLU A 213 -10.67 0.71 15.14
N HIS A 214 -10.64 0.96 16.45
CA HIS A 214 -9.42 0.84 17.25
C HIS A 214 -9.03 -0.63 17.44
N TYR A 215 -10.02 -1.51 17.65
CA TYR A 215 -9.80 -2.95 17.69
C TYR A 215 -9.19 -3.45 16.38
N ALA A 216 -9.80 -3.11 15.24
CA ALA A 216 -9.30 -3.47 13.91
C ALA A 216 -7.85 -2.98 13.68
N TYR A 217 -7.58 -1.71 14.03
CA TYR A 217 -6.23 -1.14 13.95
C TYR A 217 -5.22 -1.93 14.80
N GLN A 218 -5.57 -2.25 16.05
CA GLN A 218 -4.67 -2.94 16.96
C GLN A 218 -4.37 -4.36 16.50
N VAL A 219 -5.38 -5.14 16.10
CA VAL A 219 -5.16 -6.52 15.61
C VAL A 219 -4.37 -6.56 14.31
N LEU A 220 -4.57 -5.60 13.40
CA LEU A 220 -3.77 -5.47 12.17
C LEU A 220 -2.31 -5.15 12.50
N HIS A 221 -2.08 -4.26 13.48
CA HIS A 221 -0.74 -3.92 13.94
C HIS A 221 -0.03 -5.12 14.56
N ARG A 222 -0.73 -5.91 15.39
CA ARG A 222 -0.22 -7.16 15.96
C ARG A 222 0.06 -8.21 14.88
N LEU A 223 -0.87 -8.42 13.94
CA LEU A 223 -0.66 -9.32 12.80
C LEU A 223 0.65 -8.99 12.07
N ARG A 224 0.91 -7.69 11.81
CA ARG A 224 2.16 -7.29 11.17
C ARG A 224 3.37 -7.58 12.05
N ARG A 225 3.37 -7.11 13.31
CA ARG A 225 4.58 -7.09 14.16
C ARG A 225 4.90 -8.42 14.82
N GLU A 226 3.88 -9.13 15.28
CA GLU A 226 4.02 -10.37 16.05
C GLU A 226 3.99 -11.60 15.16
N VAL A 227 3.32 -11.54 14.00
CA VAL A 227 3.14 -12.70 13.12
C VAL A 227 3.97 -12.59 11.83
N LEU A 228 3.66 -11.62 10.98
CA LEU A 228 4.22 -11.58 9.62
C LEU A 228 5.71 -11.20 9.62
N VAL A 229 6.12 -10.20 10.41
CA VAL A 229 7.52 -9.76 10.45
C VAL A 229 8.47 -10.87 10.94
N PRO A 230 8.22 -11.55 12.07
CA PRO A 230 9.09 -12.63 12.54
C PRO A 230 9.14 -13.82 11.57
N LEU A 231 8.00 -14.25 11.04
CA LEU A 231 7.94 -15.37 10.11
C LEU A 231 8.66 -15.06 8.80
N ARG A 232 8.44 -13.88 8.20
CA ARG A 232 9.14 -13.47 6.97
C ARG A 232 10.64 -13.34 7.15
N LYS A 233 11.10 -12.93 8.35
CA LYS A 233 12.53 -12.87 8.68
C LYS A 233 13.17 -14.25 8.66
N VAL A 234 12.49 -15.28 9.18
CA VAL A 234 13.02 -16.66 9.17
C VAL A 234 12.97 -17.28 7.79
N LEU A 235 11.98 -16.91 6.97
CA LEU A 235 11.89 -17.35 5.58
C LEU A 235 12.84 -16.60 4.62
N GLU A 236 13.67 -15.68 5.12
CA GLU A 236 14.59 -14.85 4.34
C GLU A 236 13.92 -14.14 3.15
N LEU A 237 12.67 -13.70 3.34
CA LEU A 237 11.92 -13.03 2.29
C LEU A 237 12.33 -11.55 2.18
N PRO A 238 12.43 -11.00 0.96
CA PRO A 238 12.77 -9.59 0.73
C PRO A 238 11.69 -8.62 1.21
#